data_AF-E9DQV3-F1
#
_entry.id   AF-E9DQV3-F1
#
_cell.length_a   1.000
_cell.length_b   1.000
_cell.length_c   1.000
_cell.angle_alpha   90.00
_cell.angle_beta   90.00
_cell.angle_gamma   90.00
#
_symmetry.space_group_name_H-M   'P 1'
#
loop_
_entity.id
_entity.type
_entity.pdbx_description
1 polymer ?
#
loop_
_entity_poly.entity_id
_entity_poly.type
_entity_poly.pdbx_seq_one_letter_code
_entity_poly.pdbx_strand_id
1 'polypeptide(L)'
;MKFARDFKETLANQDFPPHWVTRAIPYGQLKKCLKKVQRELRDLGLDPETLRALLDPTTTSPVALQYHLKTATGSNFVQPKLTVYVHLQDGVAVDASLTPTSRRFFERVAAEIRPDHMGLAGTHTDTQSTGTSPVRAPAHDADRRADGNDHNMYETVEVPLVCDAEFFDMLQSDVNSLDALQTEEEGKMTAEVVKLGKEVSFVCRTSRFSKSDLARWRRVFELYLDAEVFFSTHERDHGTRSSQMALKQLQWFQAEVEKGHLARDFKLRESQMAFSRN
;
A
#
# COMPACT_ATOMS: atom_id res chain seq x y z
N MET A 1 -8.96 -3.74 20.87
CA MET A 1 -7.78 -4.04 20.04
C MET A 1 -6.57 -4.12 20.95
N LYS A 2 -6.23 -5.34 21.37
CA LYS A 2 -5.04 -5.65 22.16
C LYS A 2 -3.77 -5.53 21.29
N PHE A 3 -3.88 -5.88 20.00
CA PHE A 3 -2.80 -5.87 19.01
C PHE A 3 -1.83 -4.68 19.04
N ALA A 4 -2.28 -3.42 19.03
CA ALA A 4 -1.34 -2.29 19.01
C ALA A 4 -0.50 -2.17 20.30
N ARG A 5 -1.02 -2.67 21.43
CA ARG A 5 -0.28 -2.80 22.69
C ARG A 5 0.60 -4.04 22.64
N ASP A 6 0.02 -5.19 22.27
CA ASP A 6 0.75 -6.45 22.15
C ASP A 6 1.94 -6.33 21.19
N PHE A 7 1.81 -5.61 20.08
CA PHE A 7 2.88 -5.35 19.12
C PHE A 7 4.01 -4.52 19.72
N LYS A 8 3.68 -3.42 20.41
CA LYS A 8 4.69 -2.59 21.09
C LYS A 8 5.36 -3.33 22.24
N GLU A 9 4.60 -4.11 22.99
CA GLU A 9 5.10 -4.95 24.07
C GLU A 9 6.02 -6.06 23.52
N THR A 10 5.63 -6.69 22.41
CA THR A 10 6.46 -7.69 21.72
C THR A 10 7.77 -7.08 21.23
N LEU A 11 7.72 -5.89 20.63
CA LEU A 11 8.93 -5.18 20.20
C LEU A 11 9.84 -4.80 21.37
N ALA A 12 9.27 -4.45 22.53
CA ALA A 12 10.04 -4.14 23.73
C ALA A 12 10.63 -5.37 24.42
N ASN A 13 9.95 -6.52 24.35
CA ASN A 13 10.34 -7.75 25.02
C ASN A 13 11.34 -8.62 24.24
N GLN A 14 11.51 -8.38 22.94
CA GLN A 14 12.35 -9.21 22.06
C GLN A 14 13.76 -8.63 21.80
N ASP A 15 14.24 -7.73 22.67
CA ASP A 15 15.59 -7.13 22.60
C ASP A 15 15.95 -6.54 21.23
N PHE A 16 14.96 -6.02 20.49
CA PHE A 16 15.22 -5.36 19.21
C PHE A 16 16.00 -4.06 19.41
N PRO A 17 16.84 -3.66 18.43
CA PRO A 17 17.51 -2.39 18.47
C PRO A 17 16.54 -1.21 18.66
N PRO A 18 16.86 -0.23 19.52
CA PRO A 18 15.93 0.85 19.88
C PRO A 18 15.54 1.71 18.66
N HIS A 19 16.42 1.83 17.67
CA HIS A 19 16.13 2.55 16.44
C HIS A 19 15.12 1.80 15.54
N TRP A 20 15.05 0.46 15.60
CA TRP A 20 14.03 -0.33 14.90
C TRP A 20 12.66 -0.13 15.53
N VAL A 21 12.58 -0.17 16.87
CA VAL A 21 11.33 0.06 17.60
C VAL A 21 10.79 1.46 17.34
N THR A 22 11.66 2.45 17.17
CA THR A 22 11.28 3.84 16.88
C THR A 22 10.72 4.00 15.46
N ARG A 23 11.26 3.27 14.47
CA ARG A 23 10.77 3.27 13.08
C ARG A 23 9.57 2.32 12.85
N ALA A 24 9.08 1.65 13.89
CA ALA A 24 7.96 0.72 13.79
C ALA A 24 6.62 1.42 13.51
N ILE A 25 5.74 0.76 12.74
CA ILE A 25 4.46 1.33 12.33
C ILE A 25 3.62 1.73 13.56
N PRO A 26 3.23 3.02 13.70
CA PRO A 26 2.48 3.53 14.82
C PRO A 26 0.99 3.22 14.70
N TYR A 27 0.59 1.94 14.78
CA TYR A 27 -0.81 1.48 14.66
C TYR A 27 -1.83 2.28 15.48
N GLY A 28 -1.43 2.79 16.66
CA GLY A 28 -2.27 3.64 17.49
C GLY A 28 -2.62 4.98 16.84
N GLN A 29 -1.69 5.59 16.11
CA GLN A 29 -1.90 6.83 15.36
C GLN A 29 -2.72 6.58 14.10
N LEU A 30 -2.36 5.56 13.30
CA LEU A 30 -3.14 5.16 12.12
C LEU A 30 -4.61 4.89 12.48
N LYS A 31 -4.86 4.19 13.60
CA LYS A 31 -6.23 3.95 14.08
C LYS A 31 -6.96 5.24 14.45
N LYS A 32 -6.27 6.25 14.99
CA LYS A 32 -6.89 7.55 15.28
C LYS A 32 -7.26 8.26 13.97
N CYS A 33 -6.37 8.24 12.98
CA CYS A 33 -6.66 8.79 11.64
C CYS A 33 -7.85 8.06 11.00
N LEU A 34 -7.89 6.73 11.01
CA LEU A 34 -9.03 5.96 10.49
C LEU A 34 -10.36 6.31 11.18
N LYS A 35 -10.34 6.58 12.50
CA LYS A 35 -11.54 7.06 13.21
C LYS A 35 -11.96 8.47 12.80
N LYS A 36 -11.00 9.33 12.39
CA LYS A 36 -11.31 10.64 11.82
C LYS A 36 -11.96 10.45 10.44
N VAL A 37 -11.40 9.59 9.57
CA VAL A 37 -12.01 9.23 8.27
C VAL A 37 -13.45 8.75 8.46
N GLN A 38 -13.69 7.85 9.41
CA GLN A 38 -15.04 7.36 9.72
C GLN A 38 -15.99 8.48 10.22
N ARG A 39 -15.44 9.50 10.88
CA ARG A 39 -16.24 10.66 11.31
C ARG A 39 -16.53 11.58 10.13
N GLU A 40 -15.51 11.90 9.35
CA GLU A 40 -15.61 12.69 8.11
C GLU A 40 -16.68 12.10 7.19
N LEU A 41 -16.61 10.80 6.87
CA LEU A 41 -17.61 10.13 6.05
C LEU A 41 -19.03 10.23 6.65
N ARG A 42 -19.19 10.03 7.96
CA ARG A 42 -20.50 10.18 8.62
C ARG A 42 -21.02 11.61 8.61
N ASP A 43 -20.14 12.60 8.79
CA ASP A 43 -20.49 14.02 8.75
C ASP A 43 -20.94 14.43 7.32
N LEU A 44 -20.41 13.76 6.29
CA LEU A 44 -20.85 13.86 4.90
C LEU A 44 -22.17 13.10 4.61
N GLY A 45 -22.75 12.40 5.60
CA GLY A 45 -23.94 11.56 5.41
C GLY A 45 -23.66 10.23 4.70
N LEU A 46 -22.38 9.84 4.59
CA LEU A 46 -21.92 8.55 4.09
C LEU A 46 -21.70 7.59 5.27
N ASP A 47 -22.79 7.14 5.87
CA ASP A 47 -22.74 6.13 6.91
C ASP A 47 -22.37 4.74 6.32
N PRO A 48 -21.97 3.77 7.17
CA PRO A 48 -21.54 2.46 6.68
C PRO A 48 -22.59 1.66 5.91
N GLU A 49 -23.88 1.88 6.14
CA GLU A 49 -24.95 1.17 5.43
C GLU A 49 -25.16 1.80 4.06
N THR A 50 -25.21 3.14 4.00
CA THR A 50 -25.26 3.91 2.75
C THR A 50 -24.06 3.65 1.86
N LEU A 51 -22.83 3.61 2.41
CA LEU A 51 -21.63 3.28 1.63
C LEU A 51 -21.69 1.86 1.05
N ARG A 52 -22.18 0.88 1.82
CA ARG A 52 -22.30 -0.50 1.30
C ARG A 52 -23.30 -0.59 0.14
N ALA A 53 -24.42 0.13 0.24
CA ALA A 53 -25.42 0.16 -0.82
C ALA A 53 -24.89 0.83 -2.11
N LEU A 54 -24.09 1.90 -1.97
CA LEU A 54 -23.62 2.70 -3.10
C LEU A 54 -22.30 2.23 -3.73
N LEU A 55 -21.49 1.43 -3.01
CA LEU A 55 -20.30 0.76 -3.57
C LEU A 55 -20.61 -0.61 -4.21
N ASP A 56 -21.84 -1.12 -4.09
CA ASP A 56 -22.22 -2.40 -4.71
C ASP A 56 -22.30 -2.22 -6.24
N PRO A 57 -21.42 -2.90 -7.03
CA PRO A 57 -21.41 -2.76 -8.48
C PRO A 57 -22.65 -3.33 -9.16
N THR A 58 -23.49 -4.09 -8.44
CA THR A 58 -24.72 -4.69 -8.96
C THR A 58 -25.95 -3.81 -8.75
N THR A 59 -25.82 -2.70 -8.00
CA THR A 59 -26.95 -1.82 -7.76
C THR A 59 -27.30 -1.05 -9.03
N THR A 60 -28.59 -1.04 -9.40
CA THR A 60 -29.13 -0.21 -10.49
C THR A 60 -29.46 1.20 -9.99
N SER A 61 -28.77 1.67 -8.96
CA SER A 61 -29.00 3.01 -8.40
C SER A 61 -28.47 4.07 -9.35
N PRO A 62 -29.17 5.20 -9.51
CA PRO A 62 -28.73 6.34 -10.32
C PRO A 62 -27.54 7.09 -9.71
N VAL A 63 -27.11 6.68 -8.51
CA VAL A 63 -25.93 7.18 -7.81
C VAL A 63 -24.97 6.03 -7.56
N ALA A 64 -23.76 6.12 -8.11
CA ALA A 64 -22.70 5.13 -7.92
C ALA A 64 -21.49 5.78 -7.25
N LEU A 65 -20.93 5.11 -6.24
CA LEU A 65 -19.71 5.53 -5.56
C LEU A 65 -18.52 4.67 -6.00
N GLN A 66 -17.41 5.31 -6.29
CA GLN A 66 -16.21 4.66 -6.78
C GLN A 66 -15.00 5.11 -5.96
N TYR A 67 -14.40 4.18 -5.22
CA TYR A 67 -13.17 4.42 -4.47
C TYR A 67 -11.96 3.93 -5.25
N HIS A 68 -11.02 4.81 -5.57
CA HIS A 68 -9.83 4.52 -6.35
C HIS A 68 -8.58 5.08 -5.68
N LEU A 69 -7.51 4.32 -5.73
CA LEU A 69 -6.18 4.73 -5.30
C LEU A 69 -5.41 5.20 -6.55
N LYS A 70 -5.14 6.51 -6.65
CA LYS A 70 -4.35 7.06 -7.75
C LYS A 70 -2.90 7.18 -7.32
N THR A 71 -1.96 6.90 -8.21
CA THR A 71 -0.57 7.26 -7.99
C THR A 71 -0.39 8.75 -8.31
N ALA A 72 0.23 9.49 -7.39
CA ALA A 72 0.60 10.88 -7.61
C ALA A 72 1.61 10.96 -8.78
N THR A 73 1.42 11.91 -9.70
CA THR A 73 2.26 12.03 -10.88
C THR A 73 3.73 12.23 -10.47
N GLY A 74 4.59 11.29 -10.85
CA GLY A 74 6.02 11.33 -10.54
C GLY A 74 6.39 10.81 -9.14
N SER A 75 5.46 10.20 -8.41
CA SER A 75 5.74 9.56 -7.13
C SER A 75 5.06 8.21 -6.99
N ASN A 76 5.66 7.32 -6.19
CA ASN A 76 4.99 6.12 -5.70
C ASN A 76 3.89 6.45 -4.67
N PHE A 77 3.72 7.72 -4.28
CA PHE A 77 2.69 8.16 -3.35
C PHE A 77 1.29 7.84 -3.87
N VAL A 78 0.51 7.16 -3.03
CA VAL A 78 -0.86 6.77 -3.36
C VAL A 78 -1.81 7.77 -2.74
N GLN A 79 -2.61 8.42 -3.59
CA GLN A 79 -3.63 9.36 -3.19
C GLN A 79 -5.01 8.69 -3.31
N PRO A 80 -5.73 8.54 -2.20
CA PRO A 80 -7.08 8.02 -2.25
C PRO A 80 -8.04 9.03 -2.88
N LYS A 81 -8.99 8.52 -3.65
CA LYS A 81 -10.00 9.32 -4.33
C LYS A 81 -11.34 8.62 -4.25
N LEU A 82 -12.33 9.31 -3.70
CA LEU A 82 -13.73 8.90 -3.72
C LEU A 82 -14.48 9.73 -4.76
N THR A 83 -14.98 9.07 -5.80
CA THR A 83 -15.75 9.68 -6.89
C THR A 83 -17.20 9.26 -6.76
N VAL A 84 -18.14 10.19 -6.94
CA VAL A 84 -19.58 9.92 -6.97
C VAL A 84 -20.11 10.29 -8.33
N TYR A 85 -20.86 9.38 -8.94
CA TYR A 85 -21.64 9.67 -10.14
C TYR A 85 -23.07 9.95 -9.70
N VAL A 86 -23.60 11.14 -9.97
CA VAL A 86 -24.96 11.52 -9.59
C VAL A 86 -25.76 11.87 -10.84
N HIS A 87 -26.90 11.21 -11.03
CA HIS A 87 -27.89 11.64 -12.01
C HIS A 87 -28.66 12.86 -11.46
N LEU A 88 -28.47 14.02 -12.07
CA LEU A 88 -29.16 15.26 -11.72
C LEU A 88 -30.31 15.50 -12.71
N GLN A 89 -31.52 15.72 -12.19
CA GLN A 89 -32.64 16.23 -12.99
C GLN A 89 -33.03 17.58 -12.39
N ASP A 90 -32.96 18.65 -13.20
CA ASP A 90 -33.23 20.04 -12.80
C ASP A 90 -32.43 20.55 -11.57
N GLY A 91 -31.20 20.06 -11.38
CA GLY A 91 -30.31 20.51 -10.29
C GLY A 91 -30.58 19.86 -8.93
N VAL A 92 -31.45 18.86 -8.86
CA VAL A 92 -31.73 18.07 -7.65
C VAL A 92 -31.18 16.67 -7.84
N ALA A 93 -30.46 16.14 -6.85
CA ALA A 93 -29.96 14.76 -6.88
C ALA A 93 -31.16 13.80 -6.77
N VAL A 94 -31.43 13.07 -7.86
CA VAL A 94 -32.62 12.21 -7.98
C VAL A 94 -32.33 10.85 -7.33
N ASP A 95 -32.45 10.76 -6.00
CA ASP A 95 -32.68 9.47 -5.34
C ASP A 95 -33.30 9.62 -3.93
N ALA A 96 -34.31 8.77 -3.65
CA ALA A 96 -34.95 8.58 -2.35
C ALA A 96 -34.11 7.74 -1.36
N SER A 97 -33.06 7.05 -1.82
CA SER A 97 -32.17 6.25 -0.96
C SER A 97 -31.13 7.08 -0.19
N LEU A 98 -30.85 8.30 -0.66
CA LEU A 98 -29.92 9.22 -0.02
C LEU A 98 -30.54 9.86 1.22
N THR A 99 -29.80 9.88 2.32
CA THR A 99 -30.19 10.66 3.50
C THR A 99 -30.30 12.15 3.15
N PRO A 100 -31.11 12.94 3.87
CA PRO A 100 -31.20 14.39 3.63
C PRO A 100 -29.84 15.09 3.75
N THR A 101 -28.93 14.53 4.54
CA THR A 101 -27.57 15.04 4.73
C THR A 101 -26.70 14.76 3.51
N SER A 102 -26.67 13.52 3.00
CA SER A 102 -25.88 13.17 1.81
C SER A 102 -26.41 13.85 0.55
N ARG A 103 -27.74 14.00 0.41
CA ARG A 103 -28.34 14.76 -0.70
C ARG A 103 -27.85 16.21 -0.72
N ARG A 104 -27.94 16.92 0.42
CA ARG A 104 -27.44 18.30 0.55
C ARG A 104 -25.95 18.43 0.28
N PHE A 105 -25.17 17.40 0.65
CA PHE A 105 -23.74 17.39 0.37
C PHE A 105 -23.47 17.31 -1.13
N PHE A 106 -24.06 16.32 -1.82
CA PHE A 106 -23.87 16.18 -3.27
C PHE A 106 -24.42 17.36 -4.06
N GLU A 107 -25.56 17.93 -3.66
CA GLU A 107 -26.09 19.17 -4.25
C GLU A 107 -25.10 20.34 -4.09
N ARG A 108 -24.47 20.48 -2.92
CA ARG A 108 -23.48 21.53 -2.67
C ARG A 108 -22.24 21.34 -3.53
N VAL A 109 -21.68 20.13 -3.58
CA VAL A 109 -20.47 19.86 -4.36
C VAL A 109 -20.76 19.98 -5.86
N ALA A 110 -21.91 19.52 -6.33
CA ALA A 110 -22.34 19.72 -7.72
C ALA A 110 -22.53 21.21 -8.06
N ALA A 111 -23.12 22.00 -7.16
CA ALA A 111 -23.25 23.46 -7.35
C ALA A 111 -21.89 24.18 -7.37
N GLU A 112 -20.91 23.69 -6.61
CA GLU A 112 -19.55 24.24 -6.56
C GLU A 112 -18.72 23.87 -7.82
N ILE A 113 -19.03 22.73 -8.45
CA ILE A 113 -18.47 22.30 -9.76
C ILE A 113 -19.11 23.05 -10.94
N ARG A 114 -20.23 23.76 -10.73
CA ARG A 114 -20.85 24.66 -11.71
C ARG A 114 -20.37 26.13 -11.60
N PRO A 115 -19.11 26.48 -11.94
CA PRO A 115 -18.80 27.82 -12.41
C PRO A 115 -18.46 27.80 -13.92
N ASP A 116 -19.23 28.55 -14.69
CA ASP A 116 -18.91 29.08 -16.03
C ASP A 116 -18.89 28.17 -17.28
N HIS A 117 -20.00 27.47 -17.55
CA HIS A 117 -20.38 27.11 -18.94
C HIS A 117 -21.76 27.67 -19.32
N MET A 118 -22.04 28.92 -18.97
CA MET A 118 -23.14 29.66 -19.59
C MET A 118 -22.81 31.15 -19.67
N GLY A 119 -21.96 31.52 -20.63
CA GLY A 119 -21.64 32.92 -20.85
C GLY A 119 -20.80 33.14 -22.09
N LEU A 120 -21.43 33.18 -23.28
CA LEU A 120 -21.09 34.14 -24.34
C LEU A 120 -22.05 34.03 -25.53
N ALA A 121 -22.82 35.12 -25.69
CA ALA A 121 -23.42 35.69 -26.90
C ALA A 121 -24.49 34.87 -27.68
N GLY A 122 -25.65 35.43 -28.01
CA GLY A 122 -26.09 36.81 -27.90
C GLY A 122 -27.49 36.98 -28.48
N THR A 123 -28.32 37.69 -27.74
CA THR A 123 -29.64 38.19 -28.14
C THR A 123 -29.44 39.29 -29.18
N HIS A 124 -30.04 39.15 -30.37
CA HIS A 124 -30.40 40.31 -31.19
C HIS A 124 -31.79 40.08 -31.80
N THR A 125 -32.65 41.06 -31.53
CA THR A 125 -34.06 41.22 -31.87
C THR A 125 -34.29 41.60 -33.34
N ASP A 126 -35.38 41.05 -33.90
CA ASP A 126 -36.24 41.46 -35.02
C ASP A 126 -35.84 42.60 -35.97
N THR A 127 -36.03 42.37 -37.29
CA THR A 127 -36.72 43.28 -38.25
C THR A 127 -37.11 42.52 -39.55
N GLN A 128 -38.27 42.88 -40.12
CA GLN A 128 -39.12 42.18 -41.10
C GLN A 128 -38.67 42.19 -42.58
N SER A 129 -39.21 41.22 -43.36
CA SER A 129 -40.07 41.42 -44.57
C SER A 129 -39.74 40.64 -45.88
N THR A 130 -40.78 39.88 -46.32
CA THR A 130 -41.38 39.72 -47.68
C THR A 130 -40.75 38.90 -48.83
N GLY A 131 -41.52 37.91 -49.31
CA GLY A 131 -41.68 37.40 -50.70
C GLY A 131 -40.59 36.42 -51.18
N THR A 132 -40.80 35.33 -51.94
CA THR A 132 -41.88 34.87 -52.84
C THR A 132 -41.56 33.39 -53.18
N SER A 133 -42.55 32.52 -53.37
CA SER A 133 -42.42 31.15 -53.96
C SER A 133 -42.61 31.23 -55.51
N PRO A 134 -42.44 30.19 -56.37
CA PRO A 134 -42.52 28.73 -56.11
C PRO A 134 -41.52 27.84 -56.91
N VAL A 135 -41.57 26.50 -56.71
CA VAL A 135 -41.76 25.44 -57.75
C VAL A 135 -41.09 24.08 -57.40
N ARG A 136 -41.97 23.07 -57.21
CA ARG A 136 -41.93 21.61 -57.52
C ARG A 136 -41.20 20.58 -56.62
N ALA A 137 -42.02 19.68 -56.07
CA ALA A 137 -41.78 18.44 -55.32
C ALA A 137 -41.38 17.24 -56.24
N PRO A 138 -41.32 15.95 -55.80
CA PRO A 138 -41.59 15.37 -54.47
C PRO A 138 -40.68 14.19 -53.99
N ALA A 139 -41.00 13.74 -52.76
CA ALA A 139 -40.89 12.38 -52.21
C ALA A 139 -39.52 11.87 -51.75
N HIS A 140 -39.35 11.74 -50.42
CA HIS A 140 -39.08 10.43 -49.81
C HIS A 140 -39.47 10.45 -48.32
N ASP A 141 -40.34 9.50 -48.02
CA ASP A 141 -40.55 8.72 -46.80
C ASP A 141 -40.54 9.35 -45.40
N ALA A 142 -41.61 8.98 -44.71
CA ALA A 142 -41.82 9.10 -43.29
C ALA A 142 -40.79 8.29 -42.51
N ASP A 143 -40.08 8.93 -41.59
CA ASP A 143 -39.98 8.45 -40.21
C ASP A 143 -39.58 9.62 -39.29
N ARG A 144 -40.56 10.38 -38.79
CA ARG A 144 -40.34 11.29 -37.66
C ARG A 144 -40.39 10.47 -36.39
N ARG A 145 -39.29 9.76 -36.10
CA ARG A 145 -39.02 9.34 -34.73
C ARG A 145 -38.46 10.54 -33.99
N ALA A 146 -39.16 10.89 -32.92
CA ALA A 146 -38.72 11.86 -31.94
C ALA A 146 -37.29 11.48 -31.49
N ASP A 147 -36.35 12.37 -31.81
CA ASP A 147 -35.01 12.36 -31.24
C ASP A 147 -35.14 12.85 -29.79
N GLY A 148 -35.68 11.97 -28.94
CA GLY A 148 -35.58 12.08 -27.50
C GLY A 148 -34.15 11.73 -27.13
N ASN A 149 -33.25 12.68 -27.36
CA ASN A 149 -31.90 12.66 -26.82
C ASN A 149 -32.05 12.87 -25.31
N ASP A 150 -32.44 11.81 -24.61
CA ASP A 150 -32.51 11.70 -23.17
C ASP A 150 -31.06 11.69 -22.69
N HIS A 151 -30.46 12.88 -22.65
CA HIS A 151 -29.18 13.14 -22.01
C HIS A 151 -29.40 12.89 -20.51
N ASN A 152 -29.32 11.62 -20.14
CA ASN A 152 -29.13 11.13 -18.80
C ASN A 152 -27.72 11.62 -18.37
N MET A 153 -27.60 12.93 -18.07
CA MET A 153 -26.35 13.60 -17.69
C MET A 153 -26.00 13.13 -16.29
N TYR A 154 -25.11 12.13 -16.21
CA TYR A 154 -24.39 11.84 -14.98
C TYR A 154 -23.30 12.89 -14.81
N GLU A 155 -23.40 13.72 -13.77
CA GLU A 155 -22.27 14.56 -13.36
C GLU A 155 -21.37 13.75 -12.41
N THR A 156 -20.06 13.84 -12.63
CA THR A 156 -19.05 13.19 -11.80
C THR A 156 -18.57 14.18 -10.75
N VAL A 157 -18.75 13.83 -9.48
CA VAL A 157 -18.44 14.65 -8.33
C VAL A 157 -17.30 14.01 -7.54
N GLU A 158 -16.21 14.74 -7.33
CA GLU A 158 -15.10 14.27 -6.49
C GLU A 158 -15.34 14.64 -5.03
N VAL A 159 -15.21 13.68 -4.11
CA VAL A 159 -15.37 13.91 -2.67
C VAL A 159 -13.99 14.13 -2.06
N PRO A 160 -13.68 15.33 -1.54
CA PRO A 160 -12.43 15.58 -0.85
C PRO A 160 -12.46 14.92 0.53
N LEU A 161 -11.78 13.78 0.68
CA LEU A 161 -11.57 13.11 1.96
C LEU A 161 -10.19 13.50 2.51
N VAL A 162 -10.16 14.56 3.31
CA VAL A 162 -8.92 15.13 3.86
C VAL A 162 -8.29 14.16 4.84
N CYS A 163 -9.09 13.53 5.69
CA CYS A 163 -8.57 12.59 6.68
C CYS A 163 -8.05 11.29 6.04
N ASP A 164 -8.57 10.92 4.87
CA ASP A 164 -8.15 9.71 4.16
C ASP A 164 -6.78 9.93 3.50
N ALA A 165 -6.57 11.12 2.89
CA ALA A 165 -5.25 11.52 2.42
C ALA A 165 -4.21 11.53 3.55
N GLU A 166 -4.53 12.13 4.71
CA GLU A 166 -3.63 12.11 5.90
C GLU A 166 -3.26 10.68 6.34
N PHE A 167 -4.20 9.72 6.23
CA PHE A 167 -3.96 8.34 6.61
C PHE A 167 -2.93 7.68 5.67
N PHE A 168 -3.11 7.83 4.35
CA PHE A 168 -2.20 7.24 3.37
C PHE A 168 -0.83 7.93 3.37
N ASP A 169 -0.77 9.24 3.57
CA ASP A 169 0.49 9.97 3.73
C ASP A 169 1.31 9.44 4.92
N MET A 170 0.65 9.24 6.07
CA MET A 170 1.29 8.67 7.26
C MET A 170 1.75 7.23 7.00
N LEU A 171 0.85 6.36 6.51
CA LEU A 171 1.16 4.96 6.26
C LEU A 171 2.33 4.81 5.28
N GLN A 172 2.33 5.60 4.21
CA GLN A 172 3.35 5.50 3.19
C GLN A 172 4.69 6.05 3.64
N SER A 173 4.70 7.13 4.42
CA SER A 173 5.90 7.60 5.10
C SER A 173 6.49 6.52 6.00
N ASP A 174 5.66 5.84 6.80
CA ASP A 174 6.09 4.77 7.69
C ASP A 174 6.64 3.56 6.92
N VAL A 175 5.97 3.15 5.84
CA VAL A 175 6.42 2.05 4.96
C VAL A 175 7.75 2.39 4.28
N ASN A 176 7.89 3.59 3.73
CA ASN A 176 9.15 4.04 3.11
C ASN A 176 10.29 4.12 4.14
N SER A 177 9.99 4.52 5.37
CA SER A 177 10.96 4.52 6.48
C SER A 177 11.42 3.10 6.83
N LEU A 178 10.52 2.11 6.79
CA LEU A 178 10.86 0.70 6.99
C LEU A 178 11.71 0.14 5.84
N ASP A 179 11.39 0.48 4.60
CA ASP A 179 12.17 0.08 3.42
C ASP A 179 13.60 0.65 3.47
N ALA A 180 13.72 1.92 3.87
CA ALA A 180 15.02 2.56 4.10
C ALA A 180 15.80 1.88 5.24
N LEU A 181 15.12 1.53 6.34
CA LEU A 181 15.75 0.77 7.44
C LEU A 181 16.22 -0.61 6.97
N GLN A 182 15.39 -1.32 6.20
CA GLN A 182 15.75 -2.63 5.68
C GLN A 182 16.99 -2.55 4.79
N THR A 183 17.03 -1.59 3.86
CA THR A 183 18.17 -1.38 2.97
C THR A 183 19.44 -1.03 3.76
N GLU A 184 19.33 -0.19 4.79
CA GLU A 184 20.43 0.20 5.69
C GLU A 184 21.00 -1.01 6.43
N GLU A 185 20.14 -1.82 7.06
CA GLU A 185 20.55 -2.98 7.85
C GLU A 185 21.06 -4.13 6.98
N GLU A 186 20.45 -4.36 5.80
CA GLU A 186 20.93 -5.33 4.82
C GLU A 186 22.33 -4.96 4.32
N GLY A 187 22.55 -3.68 4.00
CA GLY A 187 23.86 -3.17 3.59
C GLY A 187 24.91 -3.35 4.68
N LYS A 188 24.56 -3.03 5.93
CA LYS A 188 25.44 -3.20 7.09
C LYS A 188 25.78 -4.68 7.32
N MET A 189 24.78 -5.55 7.34
CA MET A 189 24.97 -7.00 7.51
C MET A 189 25.84 -7.58 6.39
N THR A 190 25.60 -7.20 5.14
CA THR A 190 26.40 -7.63 4.00
C THR A 190 27.86 -7.20 4.14
N ALA A 191 28.11 -5.96 4.56
CA ALA A 191 29.46 -5.46 4.81
C ALA A 191 30.17 -6.23 5.93
N GLU A 192 29.47 -6.54 7.03
CA GLU A 192 29.98 -7.34 8.13
C GLU A 192 30.30 -8.78 7.71
N VAL A 193 29.43 -9.42 6.92
CA VAL A 193 29.65 -10.76 6.35
C VAL A 193 30.89 -10.77 5.44
N VAL A 194 31.04 -9.77 4.57
CA VAL A 194 32.23 -9.64 3.69
C VAL A 194 33.50 -9.44 4.52
N LYS A 195 33.45 -8.62 5.58
CA LYS A 195 34.58 -8.40 6.48
C LYS A 195 34.96 -9.69 7.20
N LEU A 196 33.99 -10.39 7.78
CA LEU A 196 34.19 -11.67 8.44
C LEU A 196 34.78 -12.71 7.46
N GLY A 197 34.26 -12.77 6.23
CA GLY A 197 34.80 -13.63 5.17
C GLY A 197 36.28 -13.35 4.88
N LYS A 198 36.71 -12.08 4.88
CA LYS A 198 38.12 -11.70 4.73
C LYS A 198 38.96 -12.15 5.94
N GLU A 199 38.45 -12.00 7.16
CA GLU A 199 39.11 -12.45 8.40
C GLU A 199 39.29 -13.98 8.39
N VAL A 200 38.21 -14.73 8.12
CA VAL A 200 38.26 -16.21 8.03
C VAL A 200 39.19 -16.66 6.90
N SER A 201 39.16 -15.99 5.73
CA SER A 201 40.07 -16.29 4.62
C SER A 201 41.53 -16.13 5.03
N PHE A 202 41.87 -15.05 5.73
CA PHE A 202 43.23 -14.80 6.21
C PHE A 202 43.72 -15.91 7.15
N VAL A 203 42.87 -16.30 8.09
CA VAL A 203 43.16 -17.31 9.12
C VAL A 203 43.22 -18.73 8.52
N CYS A 204 42.53 -18.96 7.41
CA CYS A 204 42.59 -20.19 6.63
C CYS A 204 43.79 -20.27 5.68
N ARG A 205 44.54 -19.18 5.43
CA ARG A 205 45.71 -19.22 4.52
C ARG A 205 46.75 -20.19 5.05
N THR A 206 47.09 -21.18 4.24
CA THR A 206 48.12 -22.15 4.56
C THR A 206 49.49 -21.56 4.17
N SER A 207 50.31 -21.21 5.17
CA SER A 207 51.74 -21.03 4.95
C SER A 207 52.44 -22.34 5.30
N ARG A 208 53.49 -22.71 4.55
CA ARG A 208 54.20 -24.00 4.67
C ARG A 208 54.70 -24.32 6.09
N PHE A 209 54.72 -23.33 7.00
CA PHE A 209 55.19 -23.46 8.37
C PHE A 209 54.22 -22.91 9.43
N SER A 210 52.98 -22.50 9.07
CA SER A 210 52.04 -21.93 10.03
C SER A 210 50.92 -22.90 10.42
N LYS A 211 50.48 -22.81 11.69
CA LYS A 211 49.25 -23.45 12.13
C LYS A 211 48.09 -22.86 11.33
N SER A 212 47.23 -23.70 10.77
CA SER A 212 46.02 -23.30 10.06
C SER A 212 44.80 -23.95 10.70
N ASP A 213 43.71 -23.21 10.76
CA ASP A 213 42.40 -23.67 11.22
C ASP A 213 41.48 -24.09 10.08
N LEU A 214 42.00 -24.23 8.85
CA LEU A 214 41.21 -24.52 7.64
C LEU A 214 40.33 -25.77 7.76
N ALA A 215 40.84 -26.86 8.33
CA ALA A 215 40.05 -28.09 8.50
C ALA A 215 38.89 -27.91 9.50
N ARG A 216 39.08 -27.08 10.54
CA ARG A 216 38.04 -26.76 11.52
C ARG A 216 36.97 -25.85 10.94
N TRP A 217 37.40 -24.78 10.25
CA TRP A 217 36.48 -23.90 9.54
C TRP A 217 35.66 -24.65 8.50
N ARG A 218 36.28 -25.56 7.73
CA ARG A 218 35.55 -26.44 6.81
C ARG A 218 34.47 -27.24 7.54
N ARG A 219 34.79 -27.85 8.68
CA ARG A 219 33.81 -28.64 9.45
C ARG A 219 32.65 -27.80 9.99
N VAL A 220 32.92 -26.57 10.45
CA VAL A 220 31.89 -25.63 10.89
C VAL A 220 30.97 -25.25 9.74
N PHE A 221 31.53 -24.95 8.55
CA PHE A 221 30.72 -24.60 7.38
C PHE A 221 29.93 -25.77 6.83
N GLU A 222 30.48 -26.99 6.82
CA GLU A 222 29.74 -28.21 6.47
C GLU A 222 28.53 -28.36 7.39
N LEU A 223 28.73 -28.26 8.70
CA LEU A 223 27.65 -28.40 9.67
C LEU A 223 26.59 -27.30 9.53
N TYR A 224 26.98 -26.07 9.18
CA TYR A 224 26.04 -24.99 8.93
C TYR A 224 25.21 -25.23 7.65
N LEU A 225 25.84 -25.73 6.59
CA LEU A 225 25.13 -26.10 5.36
C LEU A 225 24.15 -27.25 5.62
N ASP A 226 24.57 -28.27 6.37
CA ASP A 226 23.71 -29.40 6.77
C ASP A 226 22.55 -28.98 7.67
N ALA A 227 22.74 -27.93 8.48
CA ALA A 227 21.68 -27.39 9.35
C ALA A 227 20.55 -26.71 8.55
N GLU A 228 20.82 -26.27 7.31
CA GLU A 228 19.79 -25.72 6.41
C GLU A 228 18.92 -24.64 7.07
N VAL A 229 19.56 -23.73 7.81
CA VAL A 229 18.88 -22.83 8.75
C VAL A 229 17.75 -22.02 8.08
N PHE A 230 18.03 -21.43 6.91
CA PHE A 230 17.09 -20.53 6.25
C PHE A 230 16.37 -21.18 5.05
N PHE A 231 16.95 -22.20 4.45
CA PHE A 231 16.42 -22.85 3.24
C PHE A 231 16.60 -24.36 3.36
N SER A 232 15.55 -25.11 3.03
CA SER A 232 15.60 -26.57 2.97
C SER A 232 15.74 -27.06 1.54
N THR A 233 16.60 -28.06 1.34
CA THR A 233 16.78 -28.71 0.02
C THR A 233 15.98 -30.02 -0.10
N HIS A 234 15.23 -30.40 0.93
CA HIS A 234 14.43 -31.62 0.92
C HIS A 234 13.21 -31.49 0.00
N GLU A 235 12.89 -32.57 -0.72
CA GLU A 235 11.78 -32.60 -1.69
C GLU A 235 10.41 -32.24 -1.11
N ARG A 236 10.18 -32.56 0.17
CA ARG A 236 8.89 -32.32 0.86
C ARG A 236 8.74 -30.88 1.37
N ASP A 237 9.85 -30.29 1.79
CA ASP A 237 9.88 -29.00 2.50
C ASP A 237 10.82 -28.02 1.79
N HIS A 238 10.84 -28.04 0.46
CA HIS A 238 11.73 -27.22 -0.34
C HIS A 238 11.39 -25.73 -0.19
N GLY A 239 12.42 -24.90 0.01
CA GLY A 239 12.31 -23.44 -0.02
C GLY A 239 12.59 -22.75 1.31
N THR A 240 12.11 -21.52 1.45
CA THR A 240 12.35 -20.66 2.61
C THR A 240 11.68 -21.20 3.87
N ARG A 241 12.44 -21.32 4.96
CA ARG A 241 11.91 -21.70 6.27
C ARG A 241 11.25 -20.50 6.94
N SER A 242 10.24 -20.76 7.77
CA SER A 242 9.67 -19.74 8.66
C SER A 242 10.69 -19.33 9.72
N SER A 243 10.56 -18.11 10.26
CA SER A 243 11.45 -17.60 11.30
C SER A 243 11.56 -18.53 12.51
N GLN A 244 10.45 -19.16 12.92
CA GLN A 244 10.43 -20.12 14.03
C GLN A 244 11.20 -21.41 13.72
N MET A 245 11.09 -21.92 12.50
CA MET A 245 11.82 -23.11 12.07
C MET A 245 13.31 -22.82 11.90
N ALA A 246 13.64 -21.66 11.34
CA ALA A 246 15.02 -21.19 11.21
C ALA A 246 15.68 -21.04 12.59
N LEU A 247 14.98 -20.46 13.57
CA LEU A 247 15.47 -20.37 14.93
C LEU A 247 15.78 -21.74 15.54
N LYS A 248 14.88 -22.72 15.37
CA LYS A 248 15.11 -24.09 15.86
C LYS A 248 16.33 -24.74 15.22
N GLN A 249 16.51 -24.57 13.91
CA GLN A 249 17.69 -25.10 13.21
C GLN A 249 18.99 -24.40 13.62
N LEU A 250 18.93 -23.08 13.82
CA LEU A 250 20.08 -22.33 14.33
C LEU A 250 20.47 -22.80 15.73
N GLN A 251 19.50 -23.02 16.62
CA GLN A 251 19.75 -23.58 17.96
C GLN A 251 20.33 -24.99 17.89
N TRP A 252 19.83 -25.82 16.98
CA TRP A 252 20.39 -27.16 16.74
C TRP A 252 21.84 -27.08 16.27
N PHE A 253 22.15 -26.22 15.30
CA PHE A 253 23.50 -25.98 14.82
C PHE A 253 24.43 -25.54 15.95
N GLN A 254 24.02 -24.57 16.77
CA GLN A 254 24.79 -24.10 17.92
C GLN A 254 25.11 -25.25 18.90
N ALA A 255 24.11 -26.07 19.23
CA ALA A 255 24.29 -27.21 20.13
C ALA A 255 25.27 -28.26 19.55
N GLU A 256 25.20 -28.54 18.24
CA GLU A 256 26.07 -29.53 17.61
C GLU A 256 27.52 -28.99 17.48
N VAL A 257 27.69 -27.68 17.27
CA VAL A 257 29.01 -27.02 17.31
C VAL A 257 29.64 -27.10 18.71
N GLU A 258 28.86 -26.88 19.77
CA GLU A 258 29.35 -26.98 21.16
C GLU A 258 29.75 -28.41 21.53
N LYS A 259 28.91 -29.38 21.16
CA LYS A 259 29.15 -30.81 21.38
C LYS A 259 30.39 -31.31 20.64
N GLY A 260 30.64 -30.80 19.43
CA GLY A 260 31.84 -31.10 18.66
C GLY A 260 33.09 -30.37 19.11
N HIS A 261 33.00 -29.49 20.13
CA HIS A 261 34.08 -28.63 20.63
C HIS A 261 34.80 -27.80 19.55
N LEU A 262 34.16 -27.59 18.39
CA LEU A 262 34.79 -27.01 17.20
C LEU A 262 35.29 -25.58 17.46
N ALA A 263 34.58 -24.83 18.32
CA ALA A 263 34.94 -23.48 18.73
C ALA A 263 36.12 -23.43 19.71
N ARG A 264 36.28 -24.45 20.56
CA ARG A 264 37.36 -24.51 21.56
C ARG A 264 38.67 -25.04 20.97
N ASP A 265 38.56 -25.82 19.89
CA ASP A 265 39.69 -26.48 19.25
C ASP A 265 40.44 -25.63 18.21
N PHE A 266 40.01 -24.36 18.02
CA PHE A 266 40.70 -23.39 17.17
C PHE A 266 42.10 -23.09 17.71
N LYS A 267 43.11 -23.21 16.85
CA LYS A 267 44.52 -23.00 17.20
C LYS A 267 44.91 -21.52 17.20
N LEU A 268 44.22 -20.70 16.40
CA LEU A 268 44.49 -19.27 16.25
C LEU A 268 43.48 -18.45 17.07
N ARG A 269 43.95 -17.41 17.77
CA ARG A 269 43.07 -16.52 18.54
C ARG A 269 42.14 -15.73 17.61
N GLU A 270 42.61 -15.41 16.43
CA GLU A 270 41.85 -14.73 15.38
C GLU A 270 40.67 -15.59 14.93
N SER A 271 40.82 -16.93 14.84
CA SER A 271 39.70 -17.85 14.60
C SER A 271 38.68 -17.80 15.73
N GLN A 272 39.13 -17.81 16.98
CA GLN A 272 38.25 -17.78 18.15
C GLN A 272 37.44 -16.48 18.18
N MET A 273 38.10 -15.34 17.93
CA MET A 273 37.44 -14.03 17.86
C MET A 273 36.45 -13.94 16.70
N ALA A 274 36.81 -14.45 15.52
CA ALA A 274 35.92 -14.48 14.35
C ALA A 274 34.68 -15.35 14.61
N PHE A 275 34.85 -16.49 15.29
CA PHE A 275 33.75 -17.37 15.67
C PHE A 275 32.83 -16.73 16.72
N SER A 276 33.38 -16.05 17.74
CA SER A 276 32.59 -15.39 18.80
C SER A 276 31.78 -14.18 18.36
N ARG A 277 31.98 -13.72 17.11
CA ARG A 277 31.20 -12.63 16.50
C ARG A 277 29.92 -13.11 15.81
N ASN A 278 29.79 -14.43 15.60
CA ASN A 278 28.55 -15.10 15.19
C ASN A 278 27.68 -15.38 16.41
#